data_AF-A0A532EGZ7-F1
#
_entry.id   AF-A0A532EGZ7-F1
#
_cell.length_a   1.000
_cell.length_b   1.000
_cell.length_c   1.000
_cell.angle_alpha   90.00
_cell.angle_beta   90.00
_cell.angle_gamma   90.00
#
_symmetry.space_group_name_H-M   'P 1'
#
loop_
_entity.id
_entity.type
_entity.pdbx_description
1 polymer ?
#
loop_
_entity_poly.entity_id
_entity_poly.type
_entity_poly.pdbx_seq_one_letter_code
_entity_poly.pdbx_strand_id
1 'polypeptide(L)'
;VVIRPLAYVKEADLARYAALLQFPIIPCDLCGSQEDLKRKQVKTLLQDWDQRFPGSNDSMFAALGNIAPSLLLDRTLFDFSSLKADASPTEPAASDSEDDLL
;
A
#
# COMPACT_ATOMS: atom_id res chain seq x y z
N VAL A 1 12.00 21.13 7.75
CA VAL A 1 12.04 19.84 7.02
C VAL A 1 11.96 18.71 8.05
N VAL A 2 11.13 17.69 7.84
CA VAL A 2 11.00 16.52 8.73
C VAL A 2 11.63 15.31 8.05
N ILE A 3 12.53 14.60 8.73
CA ILE A 3 13.24 13.43 8.20
C ILE A 3 12.69 12.16 8.87
N ARG A 4 12.35 11.13 8.07
CA ARG A 4 11.88 9.81 8.53
C ARG A 4 12.83 8.71 8.08
N PRO A 5 13.97 8.51 8.77
CA PRO A 5 15.02 7.59 8.30
C PRO A 5 14.59 6.12 8.25
N LEU A 6 13.55 5.75 9.01
CA LEU A 6 13.04 4.38 9.10
C LEU A 6 11.79 4.13 8.24
N ALA A 7 11.40 5.06 7.36
CA ALA A 7 10.14 4.96 6.62
C ALA A 7 10.03 3.73 5.70
N TYR A 8 11.16 3.19 5.28
CA TYR A 8 11.24 2.06 4.33
C TYR A 8 11.57 0.72 5.00
N VAL A 9 11.64 0.66 6.34
CA VAL A 9 12.03 -0.54 7.09
C VAL A 9 10.79 -1.23 7.63
N LYS A 10 10.68 -2.55 7.42
CA LYS A 10 9.57 -3.35 7.97
C LYS A 10 9.64 -3.39 9.51
N GLU A 11 8.47 -3.40 10.15
CA GLU A 11 8.37 -3.43 11.62
C GLU A 11 9.05 -4.68 12.22
N ALA A 12 8.94 -5.83 11.54
CA ALA A 12 9.57 -7.07 11.97
C ALA A 12 11.11 -6.97 12.00
N ASP A 13 11.70 -6.27 11.02
CA ASP A 13 13.16 -6.05 10.98
C ASP A 13 13.62 -5.11 12.08
N LEU A 14 12.84 -4.06 12.38
CA LEU A 14 13.12 -3.17 13.51
C LEU A 14 13.04 -3.90 14.85
N ALA A 15 12.06 -4.77 15.04
CA ALA A 15 11.93 -5.57 16.26
C ALA A 15 13.13 -6.53 16.42
N ARG A 16 13.54 -7.19 15.33
CA ARG A 16 14.75 -8.05 15.33
C ARG A 16 16.02 -7.26 15.63
N TYR A 17 16.17 -6.08 15.03
CA TYR A 17 17.31 -5.20 15.27
C TYR A 17 17.35 -4.71 16.73
N ALA A 18 16.20 -4.33 17.29
CA ALA A 18 16.09 -3.96 18.70
C ALA A 18 16.48 -5.10 19.64
N ALA A 19 16.10 -6.34 19.34
CA ALA A 19 16.50 -7.50 20.12
C ALA A 19 18.01 -7.75 20.07
N LEU A 20 18.64 -7.63 18.89
CA LEU A 20 20.08 -7.81 18.72
C LEU A 20 20.91 -6.77 19.50
N LEU A 21 20.45 -5.52 19.51
CA LEU A 21 21.11 -4.43 20.23
C LEU A 21 20.62 -4.25 21.66
N GLN A 22 19.73 -5.13 22.13
CA GLN A 22 19.15 -5.09 23.48
C GLN A 22 18.47 -3.75 23.81
N PHE A 23 17.83 -3.13 22.82
CA PHE A 23 17.03 -1.94 23.05
C PHE A 23 15.70 -2.30 23.74
N PRO A 24 15.31 -1.58 24.82
CA PRO A 24 14.02 -1.82 25.47
C PRO A 24 12.88 -1.37 24.55
N ILE A 25 11.96 -2.28 24.27
CA ILE A 25 10.72 -1.96 23.54
C ILE A 25 9.67 -1.50 24.54
N ILE A 26 9.26 -0.23 24.40
CA ILE A 26 8.25 0.38 25.27
C ILE A 26 6.85 -0.05 24.79
N PRO A 27 6.02 -0.66 25.64
CA PRO A 27 4.69 -1.12 25.22
C PRO A 27 3.74 0.07 25.00
N CYS A 28 2.85 -0.09 24.02
CA CYS A 28 1.96 0.99 23.56
C CYS A 28 0.79 1.28 24.54
N ASP A 29 0.66 0.50 25.60
CA ASP A 29 -0.37 0.63 26.64
C ASP A 29 -0.06 1.66 27.73
N LEU A 30 1.14 2.25 27.72
CA LEU A 30 1.59 3.23 28.72
C LEU A 30 0.83 4.56 28.71
N CYS A 31 0.18 4.91 27.61
CA CYS A 31 -0.70 6.07 27.52
C CYS A 31 -2.15 5.57 27.68
N GLY A 32 -2.68 5.67 28.90
CA GLY A 32 -3.99 5.14 29.33
C GLY A 32 -5.23 5.72 28.65
N SER A 33 -5.13 6.24 27.42
CA SER A 33 -6.20 6.89 26.66
C SER A 33 -6.47 6.25 25.28
N GLN A 34 -6.14 4.98 25.08
CA GLN A 34 -6.44 4.29 23.82
C GLN A 34 -7.81 3.60 23.83
N GLU A 35 -8.88 4.34 24.12
CA GLU A 35 -10.25 3.78 24.10
C GLU A 35 -10.69 3.33 22.70
N ASP A 36 -10.10 3.89 21.64
CA ASP A 36 -10.35 3.49 20.26
C ASP A 36 -9.06 2.99 19.58
N LEU A 37 -8.77 1.71 19.75
CA LEU A 37 -7.63 0.99 19.16
C LEU A 37 -7.72 0.82 17.63
N LYS A 38 -8.19 1.84 16.90
CA LYS A 38 -8.32 1.82 15.43
C LYS A 38 -6.99 1.48 14.77
N ARG A 39 -5.87 1.98 15.31
CA ARG A 39 -4.53 1.62 14.82
C ARG A 39 -4.26 0.12 14.92
N LYS A 40 -4.64 -0.53 16.04
CA LYS A 40 -4.48 -1.99 16.16
C LYS A 40 -5.41 -2.73 15.20
N GLN A 41 -6.65 -2.27 15.05
CA GLN A 41 -7.62 -2.85 14.11
C GLN A 41 -7.12 -2.79 12.66
N VAL A 42 -6.62 -1.63 12.21
CA VAL A 42 -6.02 -1.46 10.88
C VAL A 42 -4.79 -2.35 10.72
N LYS A 43 -3.92 -2.43 11.74
CA LYS A 43 -2.75 -3.33 11.70
C LYS A 43 -3.18 -4.79 11.51
N THR A 44 -4.19 -5.26 12.25
CA THR A 44 -4.74 -6.61 12.08
C THR A 44 -5.30 -6.83 10.69
N LEU A 45 -6.03 -5.85 10.14
CA LEU A 45 -6.58 -5.94 8.79
C LEU A 45 -5.49 -6.06 7.72
N LEU A 46 -4.43 -5.26 7.82
CA LEU A 46 -3.28 -5.32 6.90
C LEU A 46 -2.52 -6.65 7.01
N GLN A 47 -2.43 -7.23 8.21
CA GLN A 47 -1.81 -8.53 8.43
C GLN A 47 -2.65 -9.67 7.83
N ASP A 48 -3.97 -9.67 8.05
CA ASP A 48 -4.88 -10.65 7.46
C ASP A 48 -4.84 -10.58 5.92
N TRP A 49 -4.87 -9.36 5.39
CA TRP A 49 -4.84 -9.15 3.94
C TRP A 49 -3.54 -9.67 3.31
N ASP A 50 -2.39 -9.43 3.93
CA ASP A 50 -1.09 -9.92 3.46
C ASP A 50 -0.91 -11.43 3.63
N GLN A 51 -1.52 -12.03 4.66
CA GLN A 51 -1.58 -13.48 4.78
C GLN A 51 -2.38 -14.13 3.66
N ARG A 52 -3.48 -13.49 3.22
CA ARG A 52 -4.31 -13.97 2.12
C ARG A 52 -3.69 -13.69 0.75
N PHE A 53 -2.98 -12.57 0.62
CA PHE A 53 -2.34 -12.10 -0.61
C PHE A 53 -0.91 -11.64 -0.32
N PRO A 54 0.08 -12.56 -0.37
CA PRO A 54 1.46 -12.25 -0.05
C PRO A 54 2.04 -11.10 -0.89
N GLY A 55 2.65 -10.11 -0.24
CA GLY A 55 3.28 -8.96 -0.91
C GLY A 55 2.32 -7.80 -1.16
N SER A 56 1.06 -7.91 -0.71
CA SER A 56 0.08 -6.84 -0.82
C SER A 56 0.45 -5.63 0.04
N ASN A 57 1.03 -5.83 1.23
CA ASN A 57 1.53 -4.73 2.06
C ASN A 57 2.66 -3.96 1.36
N ASP A 58 3.59 -4.66 0.72
CA ASP A 58 4.70 -4.05 -0.02
C ASP A 58 4.19 -3.28 -1.26
N SER A 59 3.22 -3.86 -1.97
CA SER A 59 2.54 -3.21 -3.10
C SER A 59 1.79 -1.95 -2.68
N MET A 60 1.08 -2.01 -1.56
CA MET A 60 0.35 -0.87 -1.00
C MET A 60 1.30 0.23 -0.56
N PHE A 61 2.43 -0.13 0.06
CA PHE A 61 3.48 0.84 0.40
C PHE A 61 4.10 1.50 -0.85
N ALA A 62 4.38 0.73 -1.90
CA ALA A 62 4.88 1.27 -3.17
C ALA A 62 3.87 2.23 -3.82
N ALA A 63 2.57 1.90 -3.76
CA ALA A 63 1.50 2.75 -4.31
C ALA A 63 1.42 4.12 -3.63
N LEU A 64 1.77 4.24 -2.35
CA LEU A 64 1.83 5.54 -1.66
C LEU A 64 2.89 6.48 -2.25
N GLY A 65 3.95 5.94 -2.86
CA GLY A 65 5.00 6.72 -3.52
C GLY A 65 4.73 6.98 -5.01
N ASN A 66 3.85 6.20 -5.64
CA ASN A 66 3.53 6.28 -7.07
C ASN A 66 2.03 6.52 -7.28
N ILE A 67 1.59 7.75 -6.98
CA ILE A 67 0.18 8.12 -7.03
C ILE A 67 -0.17 8.73 -8.39
N ALA A 68 -1.18 8.17 -9.05
CA ALA A 68 -1.83 8.79 -10.21
C ALA A 68 -3.04 9.61 -9.74
N PRO A 69 -3.07 10.95 -9.92
CA PRO A 69 -4.17 11.80 -9.44
C PRO A 69 -5.55 11.40 -9.97
N SER A 70 -5.63 10.86 -11.19
CA SER A 70 -6.86 10.37 -11.80
C SER A 70 -7.48 9.16 -11.09
N LEU A 71 -6.66 8.39 -10.35
CA LEU A 71 -7.12 7.25 -9.53
C LEU A 71 -7.51 7.68 -8.12
N LEU A 72 -7.21 8.92 -7.72
CA LEU A 72 -7.68 9.48 -6.46
C LEU A 72 -9.09 10.03 -6.65
N LEU A 73 -9.96 9.85 -5.66
CA LEU A 73 -11.29 10.46 -5.64
C LEU A 73 -11.22 11.93 -5.17
N ASP A 74 -10.23 12.69 -5.65
CA ASP A 74 -10.00 14.09 -5.27
C ASP A 74 -10.11 15.02 -6.48
N ARG A 75 -11.23 15.76 -6.54
CA ARG A 75 -11.53 16.71 -7.62
C ARG A 75 -10.60 17.92 -7.66
N THR A 76 -9.84 18.18 -6.59
CA THR A 76 -8.85 19.27 -6.55
C THR A 76 -7.53 18.85 -7.20
N LEU A 77 -7.23 17.54 -7.19
CA LEU A 77 -6.03 16.96 -7.77
C LEU A 77 -6.24 16.50 -9.22
N PHE A 78 -7.48 16.22 -9.61
CA PHE A 78 -7.83 15.83 -10.98
C PHE A 78 -9.21 16.37 -11.40
N ASP A 79 -9.26 17.06 -12.54
CA ASP A 79 -10.51 17.59 -13.10
C ASP A 79 -11.27 16.52 -13.89
N PHE A 80 -12.14 15.80 -13.19
CA PHE A 80 -13.01 14.79 -13.81
C PHE A 80 -14.05 15.39 -14.77
N SER A 81 -14.36 16.68 -14.67
CA SER A 81 -15.42 17.30 -15.47
C SER A 81 -15.01 17.58 -16.92
N SER A 82 -13.71 17.69 -17.18
CA SER A 82 -13.16 17.87 -18.52
C SER A 82 -12.87 16.57 -19.26
N LEU A 83 -13.10 15.40 -18.65
CA LEU A 83 -12.98 14.10 -19.30
C LEU A 83 -13.96 14.01 -20.48
N LYS A 84 -13.42 13.75 -21.68
CA LYS A 84 -14.20 13.43 -22.88
C LYS A 84 -14.04 11.94 -23.14
N ALA A 85 -15.17 11.25 -23.37
CA ALA A 85 -15.12 9.88 -23.85
C ALA A 85 -14.65 9.91 -25.31
N ASP A 86 -13.48 9.33 -25.60
CA ASP A 86 -13.11 9.02 -26.97
C ASP A 86 -14.04 7.92 -27.47
N ALA A 87 -14.95 8.27 -28.36
CA ALA A 87 -15.94 7.37 -28.95
C ALA A 87 -15.36 6.55 -30.12
N SER A 88 -14.04 6.36 -30.19
CA SER A 88 -13.46 5.38 -31.10
C SER A 88 -13.57 3.99 -30.46
N PRO A 89 -14.31 3.04 -31.04
CA PRO A 89 -14.25 1.67 -30.58
C PRO A 89 -12.82 1.18 -30.79
N THR A 90 -12.08 0.96 -29.70
CA THR A 90 -10.82 0.22 -29.75
C THR A 90 -11.19 -1.22 -30.07
N GLU A 91 -11.08 -1.59 -31.35
CA GLU A 91 -11.17 -2.98 -31.78
C GLU A 91 -10.12 -3.78 -31.00
N PRO A 92 -10.49 -4.89 -30.34
CA PRO A 92 -9.52 -5.72 -29.64
C PRO A 92 -8.53 -6.27 -30.67
N ALA A 93 -7.25 -5.97 -30.48
CA ALA A 93 -6.17 -6.53 -31.28
C ALA A 93 -6.16 -8.05 -31.13
N ALA A 94 -6.75 -8.75 -32.10
CA ALA A 94 -6.66 -10.19 -32.23
C ALA A 94 -5.35 -10.53 -32.95
N SER A 95 -4.37 -11.03 -32.21
CA SER A 95 -3.34 -11.95 -32.74
C SER A 95 -2.57 -12.61 -31.60
N ASP A 96 -3.14 -13.67 -31.02
CA ASP A 96 -2.31 -14.78 -30.54
C ASP A 96 -2.43 -15.88 -31.58
N SER A 97 -1.41 -15.98 -32.43
CA SER A 97 -1.21 -17.11 -33.33
C SER A 97 -0.80 -18.31 -32.50
N GLU A 98 -1.75 -19.17 -32.18
CA GLU A 98 -1.48 -20.57 -31.83
C GLU A 98 -1.07 -21.31 -33.11
N ASP A 99 0.23 -21.32 -33.41
CA ASP A 99 0.83 -22.29 -34.34
C ASP A 99 2.14 -22.78 -33.73
N ASP A 100 2.02 -23.70 -32.77
CA ASP A 100 3.11 -24.58 -32.37
C ASP A 100 2.55 -25.98 -32.06
N LEU A 101 1.99 -26.62 -33.10
CA LEU A 101 1.79 -28.07 -33.17
C LEU A 101 1.88 -28.52 -34.63
N LEU A 102 3.11 -28.82 -35.08
CA LEU A 102 3.47 -30.03 -35.85
C LEU A 102 4.99 -30.18 -35.95
#